data_AF-F2VQZ3-F1
#
_entry.id   AF-F2VQZ3-F1
#
_cell.length_a   1.000
_cell.length_b   1.000
_cell.length_c   1.000
_cell.angle_alpha   90.00
_cell.angle_beta   90.00
_cell.angle_gamma   90.00
#
_symmetry.space_group_name_H-M   'P 1'
#
loop_
_entity.id
_entity.type
_entity.pdbx_description
1 polymer ?
#
loop_
_entity_poly.entity_id
_entity_poly.type
_entity_poly.pdbx_seq_one_letter_code
_entity_poly.pdbx_strand_id
1 'polypeptide(L)'
;RDGSTDYGIFQINSRWWCEDGHTSPSVNACHISCSELLTDDVSKAINCAKRVVGDPNGIRAWVAWRLHCEGRDLSSYVAGCGV
;
A
#
# COMPACT_ATOMS: atom_id res chain seq x y z
N ARG A 1 15.75 11.50 -3.93
CA ARG A 1 15.13 10.15 -3.81
C ARG A 1 15.85 9.43 -2.69
N ASP A 2 15.13 8.66 -1.89
CA ASP A 2 15.66 7.99 -0.69
C ASP A 2 16.08 6.52 -0.95
N GLY A 3 15.93 6.04 -2.18
CA GLY A 3 16.28 4.67 -2.56
C GLY A 3 15.18 3.64 -2.27
N SER A 4 14.03 4.06 -1.75
CA SER A 4 12.87 3.18 -1.60
C SER A 4 12.11 2.98 -2.90
N THR A 5 11.31 1.91 -2.96
CA THR A 5 10.48 1.53 -4.09
C THR A 5 9.05 1.22 -3.61
N ASP A 6 8.05 1.54 -4.43
CA ASP A 6 6.65 1.21 -4.17
C ASP A 6 6.25 -0.08 -4.91
N TYR A 7 5.59 -1.00 -4.21
CA TYR A 7 5.31 -2.35 -4.71
C TYR A 7 3.82 -2.67 -4.81
N GLY A 8 3.47 -3.40 -5.86
CA GLY A 8 2.16 -4.03 -6.02
C GLY A 8 0.99 -3.09 -6.28
N ILE A 9 -0.21 -3.65 -6.22
CA ILE A 9 -1.48 -2.95 -6.54
C ILE A 9 -1.74 -1.74 -5.64
N PHE A 10 -1.29 -1.78 -4.39
CA PHE A 10 -1.45 -0.68 -3.43
C PHE A 10 -0.23 0.24 -3.34
N GLN A 11 0.81 0.03 -4.17
CA GLN A 11 2.03 0.85 -4.17
C GLN A 11 2.60 1.03 -2.74
N ILE A 12 2.81 -0.08 -2.05
CA ILE A 12 3.30 -0.11 -0.67
C ILE A 12 4.82 0.09 -0.67
N ASN A 13 5.29 1.10 0.07
CA ASN A 13 6.68 1.55 0.06
C ASN A 13 7.62 0.68 0.92
N SER A 14 8.79 0.30 0.38
CA SER A 14 9.80 -0.54 1.04
C SER A 14 10.58 0.15 2.17
N ARG A 15 10.50 1.47 2.34
CA ARG A 15 11.10 2.15 3.50
C ARG A 15 10.46 1.70 4.81
N TRP A 16 9.16 1.43 4.79
CA TRP A 16 8.35 1.27 5.99
C TRP A 16 7.73 -0.12 6.14
N TRP A 17 7.28 -0.72 5.04
CA TRP A 17 6.28 -1.80 5.13
C TRP A 17 6.80 -3.18 4.77
N CYS A 18 7.73 -3.28 3.83
CA CYS A 18 8.29 -4.55 3.36
C CYS A 18 9.81 -4.45 3.15
N GLU A 19 10.50 -5.59 3.09
CA GLU A 19 11.94 -5.67 2.82
C GLU A 19 12.21 -6.03 1.35
N ASP A 20 13.10 -5.30 0.68
CA ASP A 20 13.49 -5.56 -0.72
C ASP A 20 15.00 -5.77 -0.92
N GLY A 21 15.76 -5.86 0.17
CA GLY A 21 17.19 -6.19 0.17
C GLY A 21 18.10 -5.05 -0.29
N HIS A 22 17.57 -3.90 -0.69
CA HIS A 22 18.37 -2.74 -1.12
C HIS A 22 17.95 -1.42 -0.48
N THR A 23 16.72 -1.31 0.02
CA THR A 23 16.27 -0.15 0.78
C THR A 23 16.82 -0.19 2.21
N SER A 24 17.77 0.71 2.51
CA SER A 24 18.38 0.77 3.84
C SER A 24 18.35 2.19 4.42
N PRO A 25 17.87 2.37 5.67
CA PRO A 25 17.18 1.38 6.50
C PRO A 25 15.77 1.05 5.99
N SER A 26 15.27 -0.16 6.25
CA SER A 26 13.84 -0.54 6.12
C SER A 26 13.28 -0.95 7.48
N VAL A 27 12.04 -0.56 7.77
CA VAL A 27 11.33 -0.96 9.01
C VAL A 27 10.66 -2.33 8.87
N ASN A 28 10.25 -2.71 7.65
CA ASN A 28 9.52 -3.95 7.36
C ASN A 28 8.36 -4.25 8.34
N ALA A 29 7.48 -3.27 8.57
CA ALA A 29 6.39 -3.39 9.55
C ALA A 29 5.34 -4.46 9.22
N CYS A 30 5.26 -4.93 7.97
CA CYS A 30 4.40 -6.05 7.58
C CYS A 30 5.08 -7.42 7.70
N HIS A 31 6.38 -7.47 8.01
CA HIS A 31 7.17 -8.70 8.12
C HIS A 31 7.11 -9.60 6.88
N ILE A 32 7.26 -9.02 5.70
CA ILE A 32 7.19 -9.70 4.39
C ILE A 32 8.31 -9.24 3.46
N SER A 33 8.61 -10.06 2.45
CA SER A 33 9.38 -9.61 1.29
C SER A 33 8.50 -8.73 0.41
N CYS A 34 9.04 -7.64 -0.14
CA CYS A 34 8.31 -6.80 -1.09
C CYS A 34 7.89 -7.57 -2.36
N SER A 35 8.55 -8.67 -2.71
CA SER A 35 8.14 -9.55 -3.81
C SER A 35 6.78 -10.22 -3.57
N GLU A 36 6.38 -10.45 -2.32
CA GLU A 36 5.06 -11.01 -1.97
C GLU A 36 3.90 -10.03 -2.28
N LEU A 37 4.20 -8.76 -2.53
CA LEU A 37 3.21 -7.76 -2.94
C LEU A 37 2.95 -7.75 -4.45
N LEU A 38 3.75 -8.50 -5.22
CA LEU A 38 3.69 -8.55 -6.69
C LEU A 38 2.96 -9.79 -7.22
N THR A 39 2.45 -10.64 -6.34
CA THR A 39 1.74 -11.87 -6.72
C THR A 39 0.31 -11.58 -7.19
N ASP A 40 -0.22 -12.44 -8.07
CA ASP A 40 -1.62 -12.37 -8.50
C ASP A 40 -2.59 -12.61 -7.33
N ASP A 41 -2.20 -13.44 -6.35
CA ASP A 41 -2.91 -13.54 -5.09
C ASP A 41 -2.66 -12.26 -4.26
N VAL A 42 -3.69 -11.43 -4.17
CA VAL A 42 -3.65 -10.14 -3.46
C VAL A 42 -3.75 -10.27 -1.94
N SER A 43 -3.84 -11.47 -1.36
CA SER A 43 -4.05 -11.68 0.08
C SER A 43 -2.97 -11.01 0.93
N LYS A 44 -1.70 -11.11 0.52
CA LYS A 44 -0.57 -10.47 1.22
C LYS A 44 -0.61 -8.95 1.11
N ALA A 45 -0.91 -8.43 -0.08
CA ALA A 45 -1.08 -7.00 -0.31
C ALA A 45 -2.23 -6.42 0.53
N ILE A 46 -3.38 -7.10 0.59
CA ILE A 46 -4.55 -6.69 1.39
C ILE A 46 -4.19 -6.67 2.88
N ASN A 47 -3.52 -7.72 3.39
CA ASN A 47 -3.15 -7.78 4.80
C ASN A 47 -2.14 -6.69 5.18
N CYS A 48 -1.16 -6.39 4.33
CA CYS A 48 -0.22 -5.31 4.58
C CYS A 48 -0.90 -3.92 4.48
N ALA A 49 -1.81 -3.71 3.53
CA ALA A 49 -2.61 -2.48 3.46
C ALA A 49 -3.47 -2.28 4.72
N LYS A 50 -4.09 -3.35 5.26
CA LYS A 50 -4.79 -3.32 6.56
C LYS A 50 -3.88 -2.89 7.70
N ARG A 51 -2.63 -3.37 7.72
CA ARG A 51 -1.61 -2.94 8.68
C ARG A 51 -1.30 -1.45 8.52
N VAL A 52 -1.09 -0.96 7.30
CA VAL A 52 -0.79 0.45 7.03
C VAL A 52 -1.90 1.38 7.52
N VAL A 53 -3.16 1.08 7.21
CA VAL A 53 -4.29 1.91 7.69
C VAL A 53 -4.52 1.83 9.20
N GLY A 54 -3.90 0.87 9.89
CA GLY A 54 -3.91 0.79 11.34
C GLY A 54 -3.04 1.84 12.04
N ASP A 55 -2.11 2.48 11.31
CA ASP A 55 -1.33 3.60 11.84
C ASP A 55 -2.15 4.91 11.87
N PRO A 56 -1.74 5.93 12.67
CA PRO A 56 -2.53 7.15 12.88
C PRO A 56 -2.92 7.93 11.62
N ASN A 57 -2.16 7.81 10.53
CA ASN A 57 -2.48 8.47 9.27
C ASN A 57 -3.64 7.78 8.52
N GLY A 58 -3.98 6.53 8.85
CA GLY A 58 -4.99 5.76 8.14
C GLY A 58 -4.73 5.69 6.63
N ILE A 59 -5.80 5.81 5.83
CA ILE A 59 -5.70 5.81 4.37
C ILE A 59 -4.98 7.05 3.79
N ARG A 60 -4.77 8.10 4.60
CA ARG A 60 -4.01 9.28 4.17
C ARG A 60 -2.51 9.00 4.02
N ALA A 61 -2.03 7.81 4.42
CA ALA A 61 -0.68 7.35 4.11
C ALA A 61 -0.41 7.29 2.59
N TRP A 62 -1.45 7.07 1.77
CA TRP A 62 -1.34 7.08 0.32
C TRP A 62 -1.53 8.47 -0.26
N VAL A 63 -0.46 9.03 -0.83
CA VAL A 63 -0.50 10.35 -1.49
C VAL A 63 -1.51 10.38 -2.64
N ALA A 64 -1.58 9.30 -3.43
CA ALA A 64 -2.56 9.19 -4.53
C ALA A 64 -4.01 9.29 -4.02
N TRP A 65 -4.33 8.64 -2.88
CA TRP A 65 -5.65 8.74 -2.28
C TRP A 65 -5.97 10.17 -1.84
N ARG A 66 -5.02 10.86 -1.20
CA ARG A 66 -5.20 12.27 -0.80
C ARG A 66 -5.44 13.20 -1.99
N LEU A 67 -4.74 12.99 -3.10
CA LEU A 67 -4.83 13.87 -4.28
C LEU A 67 -6.10 13.60 -5.11
N HIS A 68 -6.50 12.34 -5.23
CA HIS A 68 -7.47 11.90 -6.22
C HIS A 68 -8.74 11.29 -5.63
N CYS A 69 -8.80 11.03 -4.33
CA CYS A 69 -9.95 10.37 -3.69
C CYS A 69 -10.52 11.16 -2.51
N GLU A 70 -9.67 11.80 -1.70
CA GLU A 70 -10.11 12.52 -0.50
C GLU A 70 -11.10 13.65 -0.84
N GLY A 71 -12.25 13.67 -0.13
CA GLY A 71 -13.28 14.69 -0.28
C GLY A 71 -14.07 14.64 -1.60
N ARG A 72 -13.97 13.55 -2.36
CA ARG A 72 -14.67 13.36 -3.64
C ARG A 72 -15.74 12.29 -3.54
N ASP A 73 -16.71 12.34 -4.44
CA ASP A 73 -17.61 11.21 -4.65
C ASP A 73 -16.86 10.07 -5.37
N LEU A 74 -16.84 8.90 -4.74
CA LEU A 74 -16.15 7.70 -5.22
C LEU A 74 -17.14 6.60 -5.65
N SER A 75 -18.45 6.90 -5.71
CA SER A 75 -19.49 5.94 -6.07
C SER A 75 -19.25 5.27 -7.43
N SER A 76 -18.62 5.99 -8.38
CA SER A 76 -18.32 5.50 -9.72
C SER A 76 -17.34 4.32 -9.75
N TYR A 77 -16.45 4.16 -8.76
CA TYR A 77 -15.44 3.09 -8.76
C TYR A 77 -16.04 1.69 -8.60
N VAL A 78 -17.24 1.58 -8.04
CA VAL A 78 -17.95 0.31 -7.80
C VAL A 78 -19.32 0.27 -8.49
N ALA A 79 -19.65 1.29 -9.29
CA ALA A 79 -20.93 1.39 -9.97
C ALA A 79 -21.10 0.24 -10.97
N GLY A 80 -22.20 -0.51 -10.82
CA GLY A 80 -22.52 -1.66 -11.69
C GLY A 80 -21.79 -2.96 -11.34
N CYS A 81 -20.95 -2.99 -10.29
CA CYS A 81 -20.22 -4.20 -9.90
C CYS A 81 -21.05 -5.20 -9.06
N GLY A 82 -22.16 -4.76 -8.44
CA GLY A 82 -23.05 -5.63 -7.67
C GLY A 82 -22.45 -6.22 -6.39
N VAL A 83 -21.56 -5.47 -5.75
CA VAL A 83 -20.87 -5.81 -4.49
C VAL A 83 -21.34 -4.93 -3.32
#